data_AF-A0A918ANL1-F1
#
_entry.id   AF-A0A918ANL1-F1
#
_cell.length_a   1.000
_cell.length_b   1.000
_cell.length_c   1.000
_cell.angle_alpha   90.00
_cell.angle_beta   90.00
_cell.angle_gamma   90.00
#
_symmetry.space_group_name_H-M   'P 1'
#
loop_
_entity.id
_entity.type
_entity.pdbx_description
1 polymer ?
#
loop_
_entity_poly.entity_id
_entity_poly.type
_entity_poly.pdbx_seq_one_letter_code
_entity_poly.pdbx_strand_id
1 'polypeptide(L)'
;MTHRRDAVPRALVCAGALAAFAGLWVVLSPPPQSALAQGAAARALAAAREAPSLDAVADRVAGQLPEDARAVVVLPVAPHRPPGRAGSARVCVLVGQLDPSSVRVLSSVGGVIGSTEAPDGWQAAVSVPVPVEPPLGAALSLLLGAAVLGAAATELPRRRTAAARREEHLVRGLCELLPGLPDRAAWRLRTVLVAAGVRVLVPDGDPVDPTAHRVVGTEPTGDAALAGTVARTVRPGFADGDRVLVPPAVVVFTASRAGR
;
A
#
# COMPACT_ATOMS: atom_id res chain seq x y z
N MET A 1 -12.66 -25.06 20.35
CA MET A 1 -11.19 -24.93 20.17
C MET A 1 -10.76 -24.13 18.93
N THR A 2 -11.69 -23.55 18.16
CA THR A 2 -11.41 -22.79 16.91
C THR A 2 -10.94 -21.35 17.10
N HIS A 3 -11.01 -20.78 18.32
CA HIS A 3 -10.72 -19.37 18.54
C HIS A 3 -9.22 -18.99 18.57
N ARG A 4 -8.31 -19.98 18.75
CA ARG A 4 -6.87 -19.72 18.96
C ARG A 4 -6.07 -19.62 17.66
N ARG A 5 -6.56 -20.19 16.56
CA ARG A 5 -5.87 -20.18 15.25
C ARG A 5 -5.94 -18.81 14.55
N ASP A 6 -6.97 -18.02 14.86
CA ASP A 6 -7.14 -16.67 14.28
C ASP A 6 -6.38 -15.57 15.02
N ALA A 7 -5.86 -15.84 16.23
CA ALA A 7 -5.23 -14.82 17.07
C ALA A 7 -3.82 -14.45 16.57
N VAL A 8 -3.08 -15.43 16.08
CA VAL A 8 -1.69 -15.27 15.60
C VAL A 8 -1.59 -14.35 14.37
N PRO A 9 -2.37 -14.53 13.29
CA PRO A 9 -2.26 -13.65 12.12
C PRO A 9 -2.70 -12.21 12.42
N ARG A 10 -3.70 -12.01 13.29
CA ARG A 10 -4.12 -10.67 13.70
C ARG A 10 -3.05 -9.95 14.51
N ALA A 11 -2.37 -10.67 15.41
CA ALA A 11 -1.27 -10.10 16.20
C ALA A 11 -0.09 -9.66 15.31
N LEU A 12 0.25 -10.46 14.29
CA LEU A 12 1.30 -10.12 13.32
C LEU A 12 0.97 -8.87 12.49
N VAL A 13 -0.27 -8.75 12.01
CA VAL A 13 -0.71 -7.55 11.27
C VAL A 13 -0.65 -6.29 12.15
N CYS A 14 -1.14 -6.38 13.40
CA CYS A 14 -1.07 -5.25 14.34
C CYS A 14 0.38 -4.86 14.66
N ALA A 15 1.27 -5.83 14.86
CA ALA A 15 2.69 -5.56 15.11
C ALA A 15 3.39 -4.91 13.90
N GLY A 16 3.11 -5.39 12.68
CA GLY A 16 3.63 -4.78 11.44
C GLY A 16 3.14 -3.35 11.24
N ALA A 17 1.86 -3.08 11.51
CA ALA A 17 1.29 -1.72 11.44
C ALA A 17 1.92 -0.78 12.49
N LEU A 18 2.13 -1.25 13.72
CA LEU A 18 2.79 -0.48 14.78
C LEU A 18 4.25 -0.16 14.43
N ALA A 19 4.99 -1.12 13.86
CA ALA A 19 6.37 -0.90 13.42
C ALA A 19 6.46 0.13 12.29
N ALA A 20 5.56 0.04 11.29
CA ALA A 20 5.50 1.01 10.20
C ALA A 20 5.13 2.42 10.71
N PHE A 21 4.17 2.51 11.64
CA PHE A 21 3.79 3.77 12.27
C PHE A 21 4.94 4.38 13.07
N ALA A 22 5.66 3.59 13.87
CA ALA A 22 6.82 4.06 14.62
C ALA A 22 7.95 4.56 13.70
N GLY A 23 8.22 3.84 12.60
CA GLY A 23 9.20 4.27 11.59
C GLY A 23 8.80 5.60 10.93
N LEU A 24 7.54 5.73 10.54
CA LEU A 24 7.00 6.97 9.97
C LEU A 24 7.03 8.12 10.98
N TRP A 25 6.72 7.85 12.25
CA TRP A 25 6.77 8.86 13.31
C TRP A 25 8.19 9.37 13.53
N VAL A 26 9.22 8.52 13.48
CA VAL A 26 10.63 8.94 13.55
C VAL A 26 11.04 9.79 12.35
N VAL A 27 10.56 9.47 11.15
CA VAL A 27 10.84 10.24 9.92
C VAL A 27 10.15 11.61 9.93
N LEU A 28 8.91 11.67 10.45
CA LEU A 28 8.11 12.89 10.48
C LEU A 28 8.35 13.76 11.73
N SER A 29 8.97 13.21 12.77
CA SER A 29 9.28 13.97 13.98
C SER A 29 10.32 15.03 13.65
N PRO A 30 10.05 16.32 13.97
CA PRO A 30 11.05 17.36 13.79
C PRO A 30 12.29 17.00 14.62
N PRO A 31 13.51 17.15 14.07
CA PRO A 31 14.70 16.88 14.85
C PRO A 31 14.68 17.74 16.11
N PRO A 32 15.05 17.19 17.28
CA PRO A 32 15.12 17.97 18.51
C PRO A 32 15.98 19.21 18.25
N GLN A 33 15.49 20.37 18.70
CA GLN A 33 16.22 21.63 18.54
C GLN A 33 17.61 21.46 19.16
N SER A 34 18.65 21.48 18.33
CA SER A 34 20.00 21.31 18.83
C SER A 34 20.38 22.58 19.59
N ALA A 35 21.02 22.41 20.75
CA ALA A 35 21.58 23.54 21.50
C ALA A 35 22.53 24.39 20.63
N LEU A 36 23.16 23.77 19.64
CA LEU A 36 23.99 24.44 18.63
C LEU A 36 23.17 25.40 17.73
N ALA A 37 22.01 24.96 17.22
CA ALA A 37 21.16 25.81 16.39
C ALA A 37 20.55 26.97 17.20
N GLN A 38 20.15 26.74 18.45
CA GLN A 38 19.69 27.80 19.35
C GLN A 38 20.80 28.81 19.65
N GLY A 39 22.02 28.35 19.93
CA GLY A 39 23.19 29.22 20.14
C GLY A 39 23.54 30.04 18.88
N ALA A 40 23.43 29.44 17.69
CA ALA A 40 23.63 30.15 16.43
C ALA A 40 22.55 31.23 16.20
N ALA A 41 21.29 30.93 16.51
CA ALA A 41 20.20 31.90 16.43
C ALA A 41 20.39 33.07 17.39
N ALA A 42 20.82 32.81 18.63
CA ALA A 42 21.14 33.85 19.61
C ALA A 42 22.28 34.77 19.14
N ARG A 43 23.36 34.20 18.57
CA ARG A 43 24.47 34.99 18.00
C ARG A 43 24.04 35.81 16.78
N ALA A 44 23.24 35.23 15.89
CA ALA A 44 22.68 35.93 14.75
C ALA A 44 21.83 37.13 15.19
N LEU A 45 20.98 36.95 16.21
CA LEU A 45 20.15 38.02 16.77
C LEU A 45 21.00 39.14 17.39
N ALA A 46 22.02 38.80 18.17
CA ALA A 46 22.93 39.77 18.78
C ALA A 46 23.68 40.58 17.71
N ALA A 47 24.23 39.91 16.70
CA ALA A 47 24.93 40.54 15.58
C ALA A 47 24.03 41.47 14.75
N ALA A 48 22.76 41.09 14.57
CA ALA A 48 21.80 41.90 13.85
C ALA A 48 21.46 43.22 14.58
N ARG A 49 21.44 43.20 15.92
CA ARG A 49 21.17 44.39 16.75
C ARG A 49 22.32 45.39 16.78
N GLU A 50 23.55 44.91 16.65
CA GLU A 50 24.75 45.75 16.61
C GLU A 50 25.03 46.34 15.22
N ALA A 51 24.25 45.96 14.20
CA ALA A 51 24.45 46.41 12.83
C ALA A 51 23.98 47.88 12.64
N PRO A 52 24.81 48.74 12.03
CA PRO A 52 24.48 50.17 11.86
C PRO A 52 23.42 50.44 10.77
N SER A 53 23.20 49.51 9.85
CA SER A 53 22.26 49.63 8.73
C SER A 53 21.66 48.27 8.37
N LEU A 54 20.54 48.29 7.62
CA LEU A 54 19.86 47.07 7.16
C LEU A 54 20.78 46.18 6.31
N ASP A 55 21.58 46.78 5.44
CA ASP A 55 22.51 46.05 4.57
C ASP A 55 23.64 45.42 5.39
N ALA A 56 24.12 46.11 6.44
CA ALA A 56 25.13 45.59 7.34
C ALA A 56 24.61 44.43 8.22
N VAL A 57 23.29 44.29 8.41
CA VAL A 57 22.71 43.14 9.15
C VAL A 57 23.04 41.84 8.43
N ALA A 58 22.84 41.78 7.12
CA ALA A 58 23.04 40.54 6.36
C ALA A 58 24.50 40.06 6.43
N ASP A 59 25.47 40.97 6.26
CA ASP A 59 26.89 40.67 6.28
C ASP A 59 27.38 40.28 7.68
N ARG A 60 26.93 41.00 8.71
CA ARG A 60 27.34 40.74 10.09
C ARG A 60 26.77 39.42 10.61
N VAL A 61 25.51 39.13 10.27
CA VAL A 61 24.88 37.85 10.61
C VAL A 61 25.57 36.71 9.86
N ALA A 62 25.88 36.88 8.57
CA ALA A 62 26.59 35.86 7.79
C ALA A 62 27.96 35.51 8.38
N GLY A 63 28.69 36.49 8.90
CA GLY A 63 29.97 36.28 9.57
C GLY A 63 29.90 35.51 10.89
N GLN A 64 28.72 35.39 11.51
CA GLN A 64 28.51 34.65 12.76
C GLN A 64 27.92 33.24 12.55
N LEU A 65 27.60 32.89 11.31
CA LEU A 65 26.97 31.62 10.94
C LEU A 65 28.01 30.60 10.43
N PRO A 66 27.88 29.31 10.80
CA PRO A 66 28.65 28.22 10.19
C PRO A 66 28.51 28.23 8.67
N GLU A 67 29.56 27.88 7.89
CA GLU A 67 29.64 28.08 6.43
C GLU A 67 28.40 27.65 5.63
N ASP A 68 27.74 26.56 6.03
CA ASP A 68 26.56 26.04 5.33
C ASP A 68 25.22 26.49 5.95
N ALA A 69 25.24 27.18 7.08
CA ALA A 69 24.05 27.65 7.76
C ALA A 69 23.41 28.84 7.03
N ARG A 70 22.07 28.88 7.10
CA ARG A 70 21.24 29.95 6.57
C ARG A 70 20.42 30.58 7.70
N ALA A 71 20.20 31.88 7.64
CA ALA A 71 19.41 32.58 8.66
C ALA A 71 18.33 33.47 8.05
N VAL A 72 17.22 33.59 8.78
CA VAL A 72 16.19 34.59 8.57
C VAL A 72 16.13 35.47 9.81
N VAL A 73 16.32 36.76 9.65
CA VAL A 73 16.22 37.74 10.73
C VAL A 73 15.03 38.66 10.44
N VAL A 74 14.13 38.78 11.41
CA VAL A 74 12.97 39.66 11.35
C VAL A 74 13.19 40.82 12.29
N LEU A 75 13.14 42.04 11.74
CA LEU A 75 13.23 43.29 12.48
C LEU A 75 11.81 43.82 12.75
N PRO A 76 11.55 44.32 13.98
CA PRO A 76 10.29 44.96 14.28
C PRO A 76 10.10 46.22 13.44
N VAL A 77 8.84 46.49 13.06
CA VAL A 77 8.47 47.70 12.32
C VAL A 77 8.66 48.91 13.22
N ALA A 78 9.60 49.80 12.87
CA ALA A 78 9.69 51.12 13.45
C ALA A 78 8.68 52.06 12.76
N PRO A 79 8.08 53.04 13.47
CA PRO A 79 7.02 53.92 12.92
C PRO A 79 7.42 54.73 11.68
N HIS A 80 8.71 54.81 11.36
CA HIS A 80 9.24 55.52 10.19
C HIS A 80 10.04 54.63 9.22
N ARG A 81 9.97 53.29 9.38
CA ARG A 81 10.68 52.35 8.52
C ARG A 81 9.68 51.54 7.70
N PRO A 82 9.61 51.73 6.37
CA PRO A 82 8.74 50.93 5.53
C PRO A 82 9.16 49.45 5.57
N PRO A 83 8.21 48.51 5.35
CA PRO A 83 8.54 47.10 5.19
C PRO A 83 9.54 46.95 4.03
N GLY A 84 10.53 46.09 4.24
CA GLY A 84 11.65 45.95 3.33
C GLY A 84 12.30 44.58 3.46
N ARG A 85 13.05 44.22 2.43
CA ARG A 85 13.84 42.99 2.38
C ARG A 85 15.27 43.34 1.97
N ALA A 86 16.23 42.86 2.74
CA ALA A 86 17.63 42.80 2.36
C ALA A 86 18.12 41.37 2.54
N GLY A 87 19.24 41.02 1.91
CA GLY A 87 19.80 39.70 2.13
C GLY A 87 21.04 39.41 1.31
N SER A 88 21.75 38.40 1.78
CA SER A 88 22.84 37.75 1.06
C SER A 88 22.39 36.35 0.63
N ALA A 89 23.29 35.60 -0.02
CA ALA A 89 23.03 34.21 -0.39
C ALA A 89 22.69 33.30 0.82
N ARG A 90 23.06 33.72 2.04
CA ARG A 90 22.92 32.93 3.28
C ARG A 90 21.98 33.55 4.31
N VAL A 91 21.71 34.85 4.23
CA VAL A 91 20.90 35.56 5.22
C VAL A 91 19.79 36.33 4.55
N CYS A 92 18.54 36.11 4.97
CA CYS A 92 17.39 36.92 4.57
C CYS A 92 16.97 37.81 5.73
N VAL A 93 16.88 39.12 5.50
CA VAL A 93 16.46 40.12 6.48
C VAL A 93 15.10 40.65 6.07
N LEU A 94 14.12 40.53 6.95
CA LEU A 94 12.74 40.98 6.73
C LEU A 94 12.40 42.06 7.76
N VAL A 95 11.85 43.18 7.31
CA VAL A 95 11.31 44.21 8.21
C VAL A 95 9.80 44.09 8.21
N GLY A 96 9.23 43.68 9.34
CA GLY A 96 7.80 43.36 9.40
C GLY A 96 7.39 42.64 10.68
N GLN A 97 6.08 42.47 10.84
CA GLN A 97 5.52 41.54 11.82
C GLN A 97 5.31 40.20 11.11
N LEU A 98 6.04 39.18 11.54
CA LEU A 98 5.86 37.80 11.08
C LEU A 98 5.49 36.95 12.27
N ASP A 99 4.52 36.06 12.07
CA ASP A 99 4.21 35.05 13.07
C ASP A 99 5.45 34.15 13.28
N PRO A 100 5.85 33.85 14.53
CA PRO A 100 7.01 33.01 14.81
C PRO A 100 7.01 31.66 14.08
N SER A 101 5.83 31.11 13.79
CA SER A 101 5.67 29.85 13.03
C SER A 101 6.07 30.02 11.56
N SER A 102 5.80 31.18 10.97
CA SER A 102 6.16 31.50 9.57
C SER A 102 7.66 31.63 9.40
N VAL A 103 8.35 32.22 10.37
CA VAL A 103 9.82 32.37 10.36
C VAL A 103 10.51 31.01 10.39
N ARG A 104 9.96 30.04 11.14
CA ARG A 104 10.45 28.66 11.16
C ARG A 104 10.28 27.95 9.81
N VAL A 105 9.11 28.09 9.18
CA VAL A 105 8.83 27.47 7.87
C VAL A 105 9.77 28.01 6.78
N LEU A 106 10.12 29.30 6.81
CA LEU A 106 11.05 29.89 5.84
C LEU A 106 12.49 29.35 5.97
N SER A 107 12.83 28.75 7.11
CA SER A 107 14.15 28.18 7.40
C SER A 107 14.20 26.65 7.29
N SER A 108 13.07 25.96 7.06
CA SER A 108 12.95 24.51 7.28
C SER A 108 13.51 23.61 6.17
N VAL A 109 14.20 24.15 5.17
CA VAL A 109 14.76 23.33 4.10
C VAL A 109 16.06 22.65 4.58
N GLY A 110 15.93 21.40 5.04
CA GLY A 110 17.04 20.44 5.15
C GLY A 110 17.97 20.58 6.35
N GLY A 111 17.53 21.20 7.45
CA GLY A 111 18.38 21.43 8.62
C GLY A 111 17.66 21.49 9.97
N VAL A 112 18.44 21.50 11.05
CA VAL A 112 17.93 21.74 12.40
C VAL A 112 17.68 23.23 12.58
N ILE A 113 16.47 23.58 13.00
CA ILE A 113 16.03 24.96 13.14
C ILE A 113 16.18 25.40 14.60
N GLY A 114 16.98 26.43 14.82
CA GLY A 114 16.99 27.20 16.06
C GLY A 114 16.25 28.51 15.86
N SER A 115 15.38 28.89 16.80
CA SER A 115 14.72 30.19 16.78
C SER A 115 14.89 30.89 18.11
N THR A 116 15.14 32.19 18.08
CA THR A 116 15.14 33.03 19.28
C THR A 116 14.32 34.29 18.99
N GLU A 117 13.62 34.75 20.02
CA GLU A 117 12.83 35.99 19.99
C GLU A 117 13.25 36.79 21.22
N ALA A 118 13.43 38.09 21.01
CA ALA A 118 13.71 39.00 22.10
C ALA A 118 12.49 39.85 22.48
N PRO A 119 12.45 40.39 23.71
CA PRO A 119 11.29 41.11 24.24
C PRO A 119 10.88 42.36 23.43
N ASP A 120 11.77 42.88 22.61
CA ASP A 120 11.57 44.06 21.74
C ASP A 120 11.03 43.68 20.34
N GLY A 121 10.65 42.42 20.12
CA GLY A 121 10.05 41.93 18.88
C GLY A 121 11.06 41.58 17.79
N TRP A 122 12.36 41.56 18.09
CA TRP A 122 13.35 41.01 17.17
C TRP A 122 13.30 39.49 17.18
N GLN A 123 13.34 38.89 15.99
CA GLN A 123 13.34 37.44 15.85
C GLN A 123 14.46 36.99 14.91
N ALA A 124 15.10 35.87 15.24
CA ALA A 124 16.05 35.21 14.34
C ALA A 124 15.77 33.71 14.33
N ALA A 125 15.66 33.15 13.12
CA ALA A 125 15.69 31.71 12.91
C ALA A 125 16.92 31.33 12.08
N VAL A 126 17.62 30.29 12.51
CA VAL A 126 18.80 29.76 11.85
C VAL A 126 18.56 28.30 11.52
N SER A 127 18.80 27.94 10.27
CA SER A 127 18.83 26.57 9.79
C SER A 127 20.27 26.15 9.60
N VAL A 128 20.69 25.14 10.35
CA VAL A 128 22.00 24.52 10.19
C VAL A 128 21.77 23.20 9.46
N PRO A 129 22.31 23.01 8.23
CA PRO A 129 22.25 21.72 7.58
C PRO A 129 23.02 20.73 8.44
N VAL A 130 22.32 19.72 8.93
CA VAL A 130 22.96 18.57 9.55
C VAL A 130 23.04 17.51 8.45
N PRO A 131 24.20 16.88 8.23
CA PRO A 131 24.25 15.69 7.39
C PRO A 131 23.36 14.64 8.05
N VAL A 132 22.13 14.52 7.56
CA VAL A 132 21.20 13.49 8.01
C VAL A 132 21.67 12.23 7.31
N GLU A 133 22.48 11.41 7.98
CA GLU A 133 22.61 10.03 7.57
C GLU A 133 21.19 9.45 7.54
N PRO A 134 20.71 8.91 6.41
CA PRO A 134 19.37 8.39 6.34
C PRO A 134 19.25 7.32 7.42
N PRO A 135 18.28 7.42 8.34
CA PRO A 135 18.18 6.47 9.44
C PRO A 135 17.85 5.10 8.84
N LEU A 136 18.88 4.29 8.62
CA LEU A 136 18.78 2.94 8.06
C LEU A 136 17.72 2.14 8.83
N GLY A 137 17.60 2.38 10.13
CA GLY A 137 16.56 1.80 10.99
C GLY A 137 15.12 2.13 10.59
N ALA A 138 14.83 3.36 10.13
CA ALA A 138 13.48 3.75 9.68
C ALA A 138 13.13 3.13 8.32
N ALA A 139 14.09 3.08 7.41
CA ALA A 139 13.94 2.40 6.12
C ALA A 139 13.74 0.88 6.30
N LEU A 140 14.52 0.25 7.19
CA LEU A 140 14.38 -1.16 7.55
C LEU A 140 13.03 -1.47 8.19
N SER A 141 12.53 -0.62 9.09
CA SER A 141 11.23 -0.85 9.75
C SER A 141 10.04 -0.67 8.79
N LEU A 142 10.12 0.27 7.84
CA LEU A 142 9.13 0.37 6.75
C LEU A 142 9.16 -0.84 5.81
N LEU A 143 10.36 -1.32 5.44
CA LEU A 143 10.53 -2.52 4.62
C LEU A 143 9.98 -3.77 5.34
N LEU A 144 10.27 -3.94 6.63
CA LEU A 144 9.75 -5.05 7.42
C LEU A 144 8.21 -4.99 7.52
N GLY A 145 7.66 -3.81 7.80
CA GLY A 145 6.22 -3.60 7.85
C GLY A 145 5.52 -3.94 6.53
N ALA A 146 6.08 -3.48 5.40
CA ALA A 146 5.58 -3.78 4.06
C ALA A 146 5.66 -5.27 3.72
N ALA A 147 6.77 -5.94 4.08
CA ALA A 147 6.93 -7.39 3.86
C ALA A 147 5.93 -8.21 4.67
N VAL A 148 5.68 -7.85 5.94
CA VAL A 148 4.70 -8.53 6.79
C VAL A 148 3.26 -8.28 6.30
N LEU A 149 2.95 -7.04 5.87
CA LEU A 149 1.65 -6.71 5.26
C LEU A 149 1.43 -7.44 3.91
N GLY A 150 2.48 -7.55 3.09
CA GLY A 150 2.44 -8.29 1.82
C GLY A 150 2.23 -9.79 2.02
N ALA A 151 2.94 -10.40 2.97
CA ALA A 151 2.78 -11.81 3.33
C ALA A 151 1.39 -12.11 3.91
N ALA A 152 0.84 -11.20 4.72
CA ALA A 152 -0.53 -11.31 5.22
C ALA A 152 -1.59 -11.15 4.11
N ALA A 153 -1.32 -10.32 3.09
CA ALA A 153 -2.21 -10.14 1.94
C ALA A 153 -2.27 -11.38 1.03
N THR A 154 -1.17 -12.16 0.94
CA THR A 154 -1.16 -13.43 0.19
C THR A 154 -1.92 -14.55 0.87
N GLU A 155 -2.09 -14.51 2.20
CA GLU A 155 -2.83 -15.53 2.96
C GLU A 155 -4.31 -15.20 3.19
N LEU A 156 -4.78 -14.00 2.84
CA LEU A 156 -6.21 -13.72 2.91
C LEU A 156 -6.90 -14.37 1.71
N PRO A 157 -7.68 -15.47 1.89
CA PRO A 157 -8.56 -15.92 0.83
C PRO A 157 -9.46 -14.74 0.49
N ARG A 158 -9.34 -14.21 -0.73
CA ARG A 158 -10.14 -13.07 -1.24
C ARG A 158 -11.57 -13.30 -0.77
N ARG A 159 -12.02 -12.57 0.26
CA ARG A 159 -13.37 -12.72 0.80
C ARG A 159 -14.29 -12.27 -0.31
N ARG A 160 -14.79 -13.22 -1.11
CA ARG A 160 -15.71 -12.95 -2.21
C ARG A 160 -16.86 -12.13 -1.64
N THR A 161 -17.06 -10.95 -2.22
CA THR A 161 -18.14 -10.05 -1.85
C THR A 161 -19.47 -10.81 -1.98
N ALA A 162 -20.51 -10.39 -1.25
CA ALA A 162 -21.82 -11.02 -1.35
C ALA A 162 -22.34 -11.04 -2.80
N ALA A 163 -21.96 -10.03 -3.61
CA ALA A 163 -22.24 -9.97 -5.04
C ALA A 163 -21.61 -11.14 -5.83
N ALA A 164 -20.31 -11.40 -5.64
CA ALA A 164 -19.60 -12.49 -6.34
C ALA A 164 -20.17 -13.88 -5.98
N ARG A 165 -20.65 -14.07 -4.75
CA ARG A 165 -21.34 -15.33 -4.37
C ARG A 165 -22.70 -15.47 -5.06
N ARG A 166 -23.48 -14.39 -5.14
CA ARG A 166 -24.78 -14.40 -5.83
C ARG A 166 -24.62 -14.69 -7.31
N GLU A 167 -23.64 -14.05 -7.94
CA GLU A 167 -23.29 -14.30 -9.35
C GLU A 167 -22.92 -15.76 -9.58
N GLU A 168 -22.04 -16.33 -8.76
CA GLU A 168 -21.67 -17.74 -8.83
C GLU A 168 -22.88 -18.68 -8.72
N HIS A 169 -23.76 -18.44 -7.74
CA HIS A 169 -24.97 -19.24 -7.58
C HIS A 169 -25.90 -19.14 -8.79
N LEU A 170 -26.02 -17.95 -9.41
CA LEU A 170 -26.79 -17.75 -10.63
C LEU A 170 -26.18 -18.51 -11.81
N VAL A 171 -24.87 -18.35 -12.05
CA VAL A 171 -24.17 -19.03 -13.16
C VAL A 171 -24.28 -20.54 -13.01
N ARG A 172 -24.08 -21.06 -11.79
CA ARG A 172 -24.25 -22.49 -11.51
C ARG A 172 -25.69 -22.96 -11.76
N GLY A 173 -26.69 -22.22 -11.28
CA GLY A 173 -28.10 -22.55 -11.50
C GLY A 173 -28.47 -22.57 -12.99
N LEU A 174 -27.96 -21.63 -13.78
CA LEU A 174 -28.13 -21.62 -15.24
C LEU A 174 -27.47 -22.83 -15.91
N CYS A 175 -26.28 -23.23 -15.46
CA CYS A 175 -25.61 -24.43 -15.97
C CYS A 175 -26.38 -25.72 -15.65
N GLU A 176 -26.99 -25.81 -14.46
CA GLU A 176 -27.79 -26.98 -14.05
C GLU A 176 -29.10 -27.10 -14.83
N LEU A 177 -29.73 -25.98 -15.22
CA LEU A 177 -30.97 -25.96 -15.99
C LEU A 177 -30.77 -26.21 -17.49
N LEU A 178 -29.58 -25.90 -18.03
CA LEU A 178 -29.29 -25.92 -19.47
C LEU A 178 -29.71 -27.23 -20.18
N PRO A 179 -29.45 -28.44 -19.64
CA PRO A 179 -29.81 -29.70 -20.30
C PRO A 179 -31.32 -29.94 -20.42
N GLY A 180 -32.15 -29.23 -19.65
CA GLY A 180 -33.60 -29.34 -19.70
C GLY A 180 -34.29 -28.29 -20.58
N LEU A 181 -33.54 -27.37 -21.19
CA LEU A 181 -34.10 -26.30 -22.01
C LEU A 181 -34.32 -26.76 -23.47
N PRO A 182 -35.31 -26.19 -24.17
CA PRO A 182 -35.46 -26.38 -25.63
C PRO A 182 -34.20 -25.96 -26.39
N ASP A 183 -33.88 -26.63 -27.50
CA ASP A 183 -32.61 -26.48 -28.23
C ASP A 183 -32.21 -25.03 -28.52
N ARG A 184 -33.14 -24.20 -29.01
CA ARG A 184 -32.88 -22.79 -29.31
C ARG A 184 -32.53 -21.96 -28.06
N ALA A 185 -33.13 -22.29 -26.92
CA ALA A 185 -32.86 -21.61 -25.64
C ALA A 185 -31.56 -22.13 -25.04
N ALA A 186 -31.33 -23.44 -25.06
CA ALA A 186 -30.08 -24.06 -24.62
C ALA A 186 -28.88 -23.54 -25.41
N TRP A 187 -28.99 -23.43 -26.74
CA TRP A 187 -27.94 -22.85 -27.58
C TRP A 187 -27.65 -21.40 -27.21
N ARG A 188 -28.69 -20.55 -27.08
CA ARG A 188 -28.49 -19.14 -26.69
C ARG A 188 -27.85 -19.00 -25.32
N LEU A 189 -28.33 -19.73 -24.32
CA LEU A 189 -27.79 -19.70 -22.97
C LEU A 189 -26.33 -20.15 -22.94
N ARG A 190 -26.00 -21.23 -23.66
CA ARG A 190 -24.62 -21.73 -23.80
C ARG A 190 -23.70 -20.66 -24.38
N THR A 191 -24.12 -19.96 -25.44
CA THR A 191 -23.34 -18.88 -26.06
C THR A 191 -23.03 -17.77 -25.05
N VAL A 192 -24.02 -17.38 -24.23
CA VAL A 192 -23.83 -16.38 -23.17
C VAL A 192 -22.86 -16.88 -22.08
N LEU A 193 -23.00 -18.12 -21.63
CA LEU A 193 -22.12 -18.71 -20.62
C LEU A 193 -20.67 -18.81 -21.11
N VAL A 194 -20.46 -19.22 -22.37
CA VAL A 194 -19.12 -19.26 -22.98
C VAL A 194 -18.52 -17.86 -23.10
N ALA A 195 -19.31 -16.86 -23.50
CA ALA A 195 -18.85 -15.47 -23.52
C ALA A 195 -18.48 -14.93 -22.13
N ALA A 196 -19.10 -15.46 -21.07
CA ALA A 196 -18.76 -15.18 -19.68
C ALA A 196 -17.56 -15.99 -19.14
N GLY A 197 -16.92 -16.82 -19.98
CA GLY A 197 -15.72 -17.60 -19.62
C GLY A 197 -16.01 -19.04 -19.15
N VAL A 198 -17.28 -19.47 -19.13
CA VAL A 198 -17.65 -20.83 -18.72
C VAL A 198 -17.34 -21.82 -19.85
N ARG A 199 -16.56 -22.85 -19.54
CA ARG A 199 -16.23 -23.93 -20.48
C ARG A 199 -17.12 -25.14 -20.27
N VAL A 200 -17.48 -25.80 -21.37
CA VAL A 200 -18.21 -27.07 -21.36
C VAL A 200 -17.22 -28.22 -21.21
N LEU A 201 -17.52 -29.17 -20.33
CA LEU A 201 -16.72 -30.38 -20.10
C LEU A 201 -17.42 -31.60 -20.69
N VAL A 202 -16.74 -32.28 -21.62
CA VAL A 202 -17.17 -33.55 -22.24
C VAL A 202 -15.95 -34.47 -22.27
N PRO A 203 -15.60 -35.11 -21.13
CA PRO A 203 -14.34 -35.83 -20.96
C PRO A 203 -14.39 -37.25 -21.56
N ASP A 204 -14.97 -37.42 -22.75
CA ASP A 204 -15.11 -38.74 -23.38
C ASP A 204 -13.73 -39.32 -23.74
N GLY A 205 -13.45 -40.54 -23.27
CA GLY A 205 -12.14 -41.19 -23.43
C GLY A 205 -11.09 -40.83 -22.38
N ASP A 206 -11.34 -39.83 -21.53
CA ASP A 206 -10.40 -39.44 -20.48
C ASP A 206 -10.44 -40.41 -19.29
N PRO A 207 -9.35 -40.51 -18.50
CA PRO A 207 -9.37 -41.20 -17.22
C PRO A 207 -10.44 -40.61 -16.28
N VAL A 208 -11.12 -41.48 -15.54
CA VAL A 208 -12.13 -41.03 -14.58
C VAL A 208 -11.46 -40.40 -13.37
N ASP A 209 -11.77 -39.13 -13.12
CA ASP A 209 -11.46 -38.44 -11.88
C ASP A 209 -12.70 -38.38 -10.97
N PRO A 210 -12.74 -39.11 -9.84
CA PRO A 210 -13.87 -39.08 -8.91
C PRO A 210 -14.15 -37.72 -8.27
N THR A 211 -13.18 -36.80 -8.29
CA THR A 211 -13.32 -35.45 -7.71
C THR A 211 -13.92 -34.46 -8.71
N ALA A 212 -13.76 -34.71 -10.01
CA ALA A 212 -14.26 -33.87 -11.09
C ALA A 212 -15.48 -34.46 -11.81
N HIS A 213 -15.66 -35.78 -11.82
CA HIS A 213 -16.69 -36.49 -12.59
C HIS A 213 -17.75 -37.13 -11.69
N ARG A 214 -19.01 -37.11 -12.15
CA ARG A 214 -20.11 -37.83 -11.51
C ARG A 214 -20.40 -39.11 -12.30
N VAL A 215 -19.98 -40.26 -11.79
CA VAL A 215 -20.29 -41.55 -12.41
C VAL A 215 -21.76 -41.88 -12.18
N VAL A 216 -22.52 -42.03 -13.26
CA VAL A 216 -23.96 -42.36 -13.24
C VAL A 216 -24.26 -43.76 -13.77
N GLY A 217 -23.27 -44.42 -14.37
CA GLY A 217 -23.42 -45.77 -14.90
C GLY A 217 -22.07 -46.38 -15.25
N THR A 218 -22.09 -47.66 -15.57
CA THR A 218 -20.92 -48.40 -16.06
C THR A 218 -21.27 -49.15 -17.32
N GLU A 219 -20.29 -49.34 -18.19
CA GLU A 219 -20.41 -50.09 -19.43
C GLU A 219 -19.31 -51.15 -19.50
N PRO A 220 -19.64 -52.44 -19.64
CA PRO A 220 -18.64 -53.48 -19.74
C PRO A 220 -17.87 -53.35 -21.06
N THR A 221 -16.54 -53.49 -21.01
CA THR A 221 -15.67 -53.57 -22.19
C THR A 221 -14.79 -54.82 -22.15
N GLY A 222 -14.52 -55.38 -23.34
CA GLY A 222 -13.55 -56.46 -23.52
C GLY A 222 -12.11 -55.96 -23.63
N ASP A 223 -11.92 -54.65 -23.83
CA ASP A 223 -10.61 -54.02 -23.90
C ASP A 223 -10.16 -53.55 -22.50
N ALA A 224 -9.13 -54.20 -21.97
CA ALA A 224 -8.58 -53.87 -20.65
C ALA A 224 -7.96 -52.46 -20.59
N ALA A 225 -7.52 -51.89 -21.72
CA ALA A 225 -6.94 -50.55 -21.77
C ALA A 225 -7.98 -49.44 -21.54
N LEU A 226 -9.25 -49.72 -21.81
CA LEU A 226 -10.35 -48.77 -21.63
C LEU A 226 -10.93 -48.79 -20.22
N ALA A 227 -10.65 -49.82 -19.42
CA ALA A 227 -11.19 -49.94 -18.07
C ALA A 227 -10.75 -48.74 -17.19
N GLY A 228 -11.72 -48.06 -16.57
CA GLY A 228 -11.47 -46.87 -15.75
C GLY A 228 -11.42 -45.54 -16.52
N THR A 229 -11.73 -45.56 -17.82
CA THR A 229 -11.93 -44.34 -18.64
C THR A 229 -13.42 -44.03 -18.83
N VAL A 230 -13.71 -42.78 -19.18
CA VAL A 230 -15.08 -42.34 -19.50
C VAL A 230 -15.50 -42.92 -20.84
N ALA A 231 -16.52 -43.77 -20.83
CA ALA A 231 -17.11 -44.36 -22.03
C ALA A 231 -17.92 -43.33 -22.82
N ARG A 232 -18.76 -42.55 -22.12
CA ARG A 232 -19.49 -41.41 -22.69
C ARG A 232 -19.98 -40.46 -21.61
N THR A 233 -20.18 -39.22 -22.01
CA THR A 233 -20.80 -38.17 -21.19
C THR A 233 -22.31 -38.17 -21.44
N VAL A 234 -23.07 -38.55 -20.41
CA VAL A 234 -24.54 -38.51 -20.44
C VAL A 234 -25.05 -37.08 -20.26
N ARG A 235 -24.34 -36.29 -19.46
CA ARG A 235 -24.65 -34.88 -19.27
C ARG A 235 -23.36 -34.07 -19.20
N PRO A 236 -23.20 -33.02 -20.03
CA PRO A 236 -22.01 -32.20 -20.01
C PRO A 236 -21.82 -31.52 -18.66
N GLY A 237 -20.56 -31.31 -18.28
CA GLY A 237 -20.18 -30.51 -17.13
C GLY A 237 -19.88 -29.06 -17.54
N PHE A 238 -19.66 -28.21 -16.54
CA PHE A 238 -19.33 -26.81 -16.73
C PHE A 238 -18.26 -26.38 -15.74
N ALA A 239 -17.28 -25.61 -16.21
CA ALA A 239 -16.20 -25.06 -15.40
C ALA A 239 -15.97 -23.57 -15.69
N ASP A 240 -15.56 -22.84 -14.66
CA ASP A 240 -15.09 -21.46 -14.73
C ASP A 240 -13.60 -21.45 -14.34
N GLY A 241 -12.73 -21.24 -15.33
CA GLY A 241 -11.30 -21.52 -15.20
C GLY A 241 -11.03 -22.98 -14.79
N ASP A 242 -10.28 -23.17 -13.70
CA ASP A 242 -9.95 -24.48 -13.12
C ASP A 242 -11.05 -25.03 -12.21
N ARG A 243 -12.12 -24.27 -12.00
CA ARG A 243 -13.15 -24.63 -11.03
C ARG A 243 -14.35 -25.27 -11.71
N VAL A 244 -14.65 -26.51 -11.32
CA VAL A 244 -15.88 -27.20 -11.74
C VAL A 244 -17.10 -26.58 -11.06
N LEU A 245 -18.01 -26.02 -11.86
CA LEU A 245 -19.30 -25.49 -11.40
C LEU A 245 -20.34 -26.60 -11.30
N VAL A 246 -20.41 -27.44 -12.33
CA VAL A 246 -21.30 -28.61 -12.42
C VAL A 246 -20.46 -29.77 -12.97
N PRO A 247 -20.27 -30.86 -12.22
CA PRO A 247 -19.50 -32.00 -12.71
C PRO A 247 -20.25 -32.70 -13.86
N PRO A 248 -19.54 -33.13 -14.92
CA PRO A 248 -20.13 -33.95 -15.97
C PRO A 248 -20.67 -35.26 -15.40
N ALA A 249 -21.82 -35.70 -15.89
CA ALA A 249 -22.36 -37.02 -15.58
C ALA A 249 -21.88 -38.01 -16.65
N VAL A 250 -21.12 -39.02 -16.22
CA VAL A 250 -20.39 -39.91 -17.12
C VAL A 250 -20.75 -41.37 -16.89
N VAL A 251 -20.66 -42.17 -17.95
CA VAL A 251 -20.63 -43.63 -17.90
C VAL A 251 -19.19 -44.07 -18.04
N VAL A 252 -18.77 -45.04 -17.22
CA VAL A 252 -17.38 -45.48 -17.14
C VAL A 252 -17.23 -46.89 -17.69
N PHE A 253 -16.17 -47.13 -18.46
CA PHE A 253 -15.84 -48.49 -18.88
C PHE A 253 -15.39 -49.33 -17.69
N THR A 254 -16.00 -50.51 -17.53
CA THR A 254 -15.59 -51.51 -16.56
C THR A 254 -15.10 -52.76 -17.28
N ALA A 255 -14.09 -53.43 -16.72
CA ALA A 255 -13.63 -54.68 -17.28
C ALA A 255 -14.78 -55.70 -17.26
N SER A 256 -15.14 -56.22 -18.44
CA SER A 256 -16.06 -57.33 -18.56
C SER A 256 -15.52 -58.50 -17.73
N ARG A 257 -16.31 -58.97 -16.77
CA ARG A 257 -16.01 -60.22 -16.09
C ARG A 257 -16.33 -61.32 -17.10
N ALA A 258 -15.34 -61.71 -17.91
CA ALA A 258 -15.45 -62.90 -18.75
C ALA A 258 -15.89 -64.05 -17.85
N GLY A 259 -17.03 -64.67 -18.20
CA GLY A 259 -17.62 -65.76 -17.44
C GLY A 259 -16.59 -66.85 -17.15
N ARG A 260 -16.55 -67.29 -15.89
CA ARG A 260 -16.08 -68.64 -15.56
C ARG A 260 -17.19 -69.63 -15.90
#